data_AF-A0A4V5NDD5-F1
#
_entry.id   AF-A0A4V5NDD5-F1
#
_cell.length_a   1.000
_cell.length_b   1.000
_cell.length_c   1.000
_cell.angle_alpha   90.00
_cell.angle_beta   90.00
_cell.angle_gamma   90.00
#
_symmetry.space_group_name_H-M   'P 1'
#
loop_
_entity.id
_entity.type
_entity.pdbx_description
1 polymer ?
#
loop_
_entity_poly.entity_id
_entity_poly.type
_entity_poly.pdbx_seq_one_letter_code
_entity_poly.pdbx_strand_id
1 'polypeptide(L)'
;MPTSSDSSEGARRPSPTSVCSAAKHSSGDQEPILAKVEDGRRWWRFRMRTYDDNGQQDWWFAGTAIPLLAATLGPLANVLSIAALVSSWRECLVDPTVNDPARGYDPSVNPALCPYDGVSTLLPDLGGQPFDDPRWCYWLNVVSLILGFVGNLFLLLNFTNRIRYIVALPMTIGLWYLATCILIVITSCMNSYVAPIRPYQTYTQGFWYGVIASVLYLVCSMLLMVNMLGYFLGHYPQQFALTDHQRTLILQTMLFFIWLAGGGAVFSRVEQLHGATPWSFTDGLYFCDVTILTVGFGDLYPTNPIGRGLVFPYSVGGIIMLGLMISSLTKFAKELGSDNVVKKHIEKSRTRTIGRTVTSSMELRRRVEEHRPLEGAQPTISGPFDGVVSTTTVTIEEPAQGQWLRRAPTNAMASIRRVGSFAVSQASRGPRIARPKVILLREEKDRFDAMRRIQRGTAKFKRWYALTLSVIAFGVLWCVGAVVFWRAEQRSQQMTYFEALYFCYVSLLTIGYGDLAPKSNAGRPFFVVWSLIAVPTMTILISDMGDTVISNFKQGTFKLADFTVLPKAGIWREGLEKVPWLL
;
A
#
# COMPACT_ATOMS: atom_id res chain seq x y z
N MET A 1 -38.77 55.53 6.77
CA MET A 1 -40.03 56.22 7.07
C MET A 1 -40.61 56.70 5.76
N PRO A 2 -41.87 56.36 5.37
CA PRO A 2 -42.89 55.48 6.02
C PRO A 2 -42.39 54.08 6.45
N THR A 3 -43.07 53.19 7.21
CA THR A 3 -44.39 53.13 7.90
C THR A 3 -45.62 52.52 7.19
N SER A 4 -46.53 51.98 8.04
CA SER A 4 -47.95 51.56 7.87
C SER A 4 -48.37 50.38 6.93
N SER A 5 -48.27 49.16 7.47
CA SER A 5 -49.38 48.26 7.90
C SER A 5 -50.62 47.93 7.02
N ASP A 6 -50.95 46.62 7.05
CA ASP A 6 -52.25 45.97 7.38
C ASP A 6 -53.14 45.25 6.32
N SER A 7 -53.90 44.25 6.80
CA SER A 7 -54.95 43.41 6.14
C SER A 7 -54.52 42.40 5.03
N SER A 8 -55.13 41.21 4.85
CA SER A 8 -56.09 40.42 5.68
C SER A 8 -56.09 38.90 5.33
N GLU A 9 -56.77 38.10 6.19
CA GLU A 9 -57.47 36.81 5.92
C GLU A 9 -56.75 35.48 5.61
N GLY A 10 -57.46 34.36 5.87
CA GLY A 10 -57.36 33.18 4.98
C GLY A 10 -57.54 31.75 5.54
N ALA A 11 -57.50 31.48 6.84
CA ALA A 11 -57.38 30.09 7.32
C ALA A 11 -58.69 29.26 7.32
N ARG A 12 -58.75 28.16 6.55
CA ARG A 12 -59.67 27.02 6.81
C ARG A 12 -59.24 25.70 6.11
N ARG A 13 -59.51 24.56 6.77
CA ARG A 13 -59.43 23.18 6.18
C ARG A 13 -60.74 22.82 5.47
N PRO A 14 -60.78 21.73 4.67
CA PRO A 14 -61.59 20.59 5.11
C PRO A 14 -61.08 19.18 4.72
N SER A 15 -61.81 18.16 5.20
CA SER A 15 -61.75 16.71 4.90
C SER A 15 -63.07 16.07 5.43
N PRO A 16 -63.44 14.78 5.18
CA PRO A 16 -63.00 13.75 4.21
C PRO A 16 -64.20 13.08 3.46
N THR A 17 -64.08 11.79 3.04
CA THR A 17 -65.13 10.83 2.53
C THR A 17 -65.73 11.10 1.12
N SER A 18 -66.18 10.13 0.29
CA SER A 18 -66.00 8.65 0.09
C SER A 18 -66.66 8.27 -1.29
N VAL A 19 -66.91 7.05 -1.83
CA VAL A 19 -66.78 5.61 -1.45
C VAL A 19 -66.78 4.69 -2.73
N CYS A 20 -66.54 3.37 -2.58
CA CYS A 20 -66.88 2.23 -3.47
C CYS A 20 -66.24 1.98 -4.87
N SER A 21 -65.32 1.00 -4.90
CA SER A 21 -65.44 -0.32 -5.56
C SER A 21 -65.80 -0.49 -7.07
N ALA A 22 -64.85 -1.07 -7.82
CA ALA A 22 -65.10 -2.09 -8.86
C ALA A 22 -63.88 -3.02 -8.96
N ALA A 23 -64.07 -4.31 -9.28
CA ALA A 23 -62.99 -5.31 -9.33
C ALA A 23 -62.69 -5.80 -10.76
N LYS A 24 -61.42 -6.12 -11.05
CA LYS A 24 -61.01 -6.95 -12.19
C LYS A 24 -59.78 -7.78 -11.84
N HIS A 25 -59.59 -8.87 -12.58
CA HIS A 25 -58.67 -9.96 -12.22
C HIS A 25 -57.82 -10.39 -13.44
N SER A 26 -56.94 -11.37 -13.21
CA SER A 26 -55.98 -11.96 -14.16
C SER A 26 -54.73 -11.13 -14.51
N SER A 27 -53.62 -11.86 -14.59
CA SER A 27 -52.37 -11.55 -15.31
C SER A 27 -51.55 -10.34 -14.79
N GLY A 28 -50.22 -10.42 -14.76
CA GLY A 28 -49.38 -11.57 -15.14
C GLY A 28 -47.91 -11.24 -15.34
N ASP A 29 -47.49 -10.01 -15.06
CA ASP A 29 -46.17 -9.50 -15.40
C ASP A 29 -45.08 -10.07 -14.50
N GLN A 30 -44.59 -11.25 -14.88
CA GLN A 30 -43.22 -11.62 -14.57
C GLN A 30 -42.30 -10.65 -15.29
N GLU A 31 -41.64 -9.74 -14.56
CA GLU A 31 -40.44 -9.09 -15.07
C GLU A 31 -39.50 -10.20 -15.59
N PRO A 32 -39.09 -10.18 -16.87
CA PRO A 32 -38.16 -11.17 -17.36
C PRO A 32 -36.85 -11.01 -16.59
N ILE A 33 -36.54 -11.98 -15.72
CA ILE A 33 -35.27 -12.05 -15.00
C ILE A 33 -34.19 -11.93 -16.06
N LEU A 34 -33.53 -10.77 -16.11
CA LEU A 34 -32.55 -10.45 -17.15
C LEU A 34 -31.47 -11.52 -17.09
N ALA A 35 -31.53 -12.44 -18.05
CA ALA A 35 -30.62 -13.57 -18.13
C ALA A 35 -29.22 -12.98 -18.15
N LYS A 36 -28.45 -13.27 -17.10
CA LYS A 36 -27.13 -12.68 -16.90
C LYS A 36 -26.19 -13.30 -17.93
N VAL A 37 -26.21 -12.75 -19.14
CA VAL A 37 -25.48 -13.24 -20.30
C VAL A 37 -24.05 -13.51 -19.87
N GLU A 38 -23.61 -14.76 -20.00
CA GLU A 38 -22.21 -15.12 -19.82
C GLU A 38 -21.42 -14.62 -21.03
N ASP A 39 -21.27 -13.30 -21.11
CA ASP A 39 -20.55 -12.56 -22.14
C ASP A 39 -19.10 -13.06 -22.14
N GLY A 40 -18.83 -13.99 -23.05
CA GLY A 40 -17.71 -14.94 -22.95
C GLY A 40 -16.40 -14.22 -22.70
N ARG A 41 -15.74 -14.57 -21.58
CA ARG A 41 -14.79 -13.71 -20.83
C ARG A 41 -13.48 -13.36 -21.55
N ARG A 42 -13.57 -12.67 -22.68
CA ARG A 42 -12.45 -12.09 -23.43
C ARG A 42 -11.99 -10.81 -22.75
N TRP A 43 -11.06 -10.97 -21.80
CA TRP A 43 -10.37 -9.91 -21.04
C TRP A 43 -9.77 -8.75 -21.85
N TRP A 44 -9.66 -8.88 -23.18
CA TRP A 44 -9.17 -7.85 -24.10
C TRP A 44 -10.23 -6.90 -24.69
N ARG A 45 -11.53 -7.06 -24.40
CA ARG A 45 -12.57 -6.18 -24.97
C ARG A 45 -12.58 -4.81 -24.28
N PHE A 46 -12.02 -3.80 -24.93
CA PHE A 46 -12.20 -2.39 -24.55
C PHE A 46 -13.70 -2.03 -24.55
N ARG A 47 -14.26 -1.75 -23.38
CA ARG A 47 -15.66 -1.35 -23.17
C ARG A 47 -15.67 -0.17 -22.21
N MET A 48 -15.36 1.02 -22.74
CA MET A 48 -15.35 2.26 -21.96
C MET A 48 -16.73 2.50 -21.33
N ARG A 49 -16.74 2.76 -20.02
CA ARG A 49 -17.94 2.97 -19.22
C ARG A 49 -18.41 4.43 -19.31
N THR A 50 -19.71 4.63 -19.46
CA THR A 50 -20.34 5.94 -19.64
C THR A 50 -20.35 6.79 -18.36
N TYR A 51 -20.56 8.09 -18.53
CA TYR A 51 -20.46 9.11 -17.47
C TYR A 51 -21.41 8.88 -16.28
N ASP A 52 -22.63 8.43 -16.55
CA ASP A 52 -23.73 8.28 -15.58
C ASP A 52 -23.82 6.89 -14.92
N ASP A 53 -22.93 5.96 -15.25
CA ASP A 53 -22.98 4.58 -14.72
C ASP A 53 -22.49 4.52 -13.27
N ASN A 54 -23.45 4.53 -12.34
CA ASN A 54 -23.28 4.40 -10.89
C ASN A 54 -23.17 2.94 -10.38
N GLY A 55 -22.98 1.95 -11.26
CA GLY A 55 -22.76 0.55 -10.86
C GLY A 55 -21.54 0.33 -9.96
N GLN A 56 -21.39 -0.85 -9.38
CA GLN A 56 -20.20 -1.17 -8.56
C GLN A 56 -18.90 -1.00 -9.36
N GLN A 57 -17.83 -0.57 -8.69
CA GLN A 57 -16.49 -0.49 -9.27
C GLN A 57 -15.77 -1.83 -9.03
N ASP A 58 -15.39 -2.48 -10.12
CA ASP A 58 -14.34 -3.50 -10.05
C ASP A 58 -12.98 -2.81 -9.90
N TRP A 59 -11.99 -3.52 -9.36
CA TRP A 59 -10.62 -3.01 -9.18
C TRP A 59 -10.53 -1.69 -8.38
N TRP A 60 -11.39 -1.50 -7.37
CA TRP A 60 -11.48 -0.30 -6.51
C TRP A 60 -10.12 0.29 -6.04
N PHE A 61 -9.11 -0.55 -5.75
CA PHE A 61 -7.79 -0.10 -5.34
C PHE A 61 -7.03 0.60 -6.49
N ALA A 62 -7.12 0.06 -7.71
CA ALA A 62 -6.54 0.68 -8.90
C ALA A 62 -7.29 1.95 -9.30
N GLY A 63 -8.60 2.02 -9.02
CA GLY A 63 -9.38 3.25 -9.14
C GLY A 63 -8.94 4.33 -8.16
N THR A 64 -9.11 4.11 -6.85
CA THR A 64 -8.94 5.17 -5.83
C THR A 64 -7.51 5.35 -5.34
N ALA A 65 -6.78 4.27 -5.02
CA ALA A 65 -5.51 4.39 -4.31
C ALA A 65 -4.36 4.82 -5.23
N ILE A 66 -4.31 4.26 -6.44
CA ILE A 66 -3.21 4.47 -7.39
C ILE A 66 -2.99 5.95 -7.77
N PRO A 67 -4.02 6.72 -8.21
CA PRO A 67 -3.82 8.12 -8.60
C PRO A 67 -3.31 8.98 -7.45
N LEU A 68 -3.73 8.66 -6.22
CA LEU A 68 -3.35 9.40 -5.01
C LEU A 68 -1.93 9.06 -4.54
N LEU A 69 -1.50 7.80 -4.64
CA LEU A 69 -0.10 7.43 -4.40
C LEU A 69 0.83 8.09 -5.43
N ALA A 70 0.43 8.17 -6.69
CA ALA A 70 1.17 8.93 -7.70
C ALA A 70 1.19 10.44 -7.40
N ALA A 71 0.09 11.00 -6.88
CA ALA A 71 -0.02 12.41 -6.51
C ALA A 71 0.89 12.81 -5.34
N THR A 72 1.10 11.92 -4.36
CA THR A 72 1.96 12.18 -3.19
C THR A 72 3.43 11.86 -3.44
N LEU A 73 3.75 10.88 -4.30
CA LEU A 73 5.12 10.50 -4.66
C LEU A 73 5.73 11.33 -5.80
N GLY A 74 4.92 11.88 -6.71
CA GLY A 74 5.40 12.75 -7.80
C GLY A 74 6.19 13.99 -7.30
N PRO A 75 5.72 14.73 -6.28
CA PRO A 75 6.46 15.85 -5.71
C PRO A 75 7.81 15.44 -5.08
N LEU A 76 7.87 14.27 -4.42
CA LEU A 76 9.12 13.70 -3.93
C LEU A 76 10.11 13.45 -5.08
N ALA A 77 9.66 12.79 -6.15
CA ALA A 77 10.50 12.51 -7.32
C ALA A 77 11.09 13.80 -7.94
N ASN A 78 10.32 14.90 -7.97
CA ASN A 78 10.84 16.21 -8.38
C ASN A 78 11.93 16.72 -7.45
N VAL A 79 11.78 16.61 -6.13
CA VAL A 79 12.79 17.06 -5.15
C VAL A 79 14.09 16.25 -5.31
N LEU A 80 14.01 14.93 -5.50
CA LEU A 80 15.18 14.10 -5.80
C LEU A 80 15.81 14.47 -7.15
N SER A 81 15.01 14.80 -8.16
CA SER A 81 15.51 15.25 -9.47
C SER A 81 16.16 16.65 -9.41
N ILE A 82 15.74 17.53 -8.50
CA ILE A 82 16.43 18.79 -8.19
C ILE A 82 17.76 18.51 -7.49
N ALA A 83 17.77 17.63 -6.48
CA ALA A 83 18.98 17.21 -5.79
C ALA A 83 20.03 16.61 -6.75
N ALA A 84 19.57 15.80 -7.71
CA ALA A 84 20.38 15.24 -8.78
C ALA A 84 20.85 16.27 -9.82
N LEU A 85 20.24 17.45 -9.92
CA LEU A 85 20.64 18.51 -10.85
C LEU A 85 21.60 19.54 -10.21
N VAL A 86 21.45 19.78 -8.90
CA VAL A 86 22.21 20.80 -8.15
C VAL A 86 23.56 20.25 -7.66
N SER A 87 23.65 18.96 -7.31
CA SER A 87 24.91 18.32 -6.92
C SER A 87 25.54 17.56 -8.09
N SER A 88 26.82 17.82 -8.40
CA SER A 88 27.63 17.02 -9.34
C SER A 88 27.62 15.54 -8.94
N TRP A 89 27.80 14.63 -9.90
CA TRP A 89 27.60 13.18 -9.76
C TRP A 89 28.85 12.40 -9.38
N ARG A 90 30.04 13.00 -9.50
CA ARG A 90 31.34 12.36 -9.24
C ARG A 90 32.24 13.26 -8.39
N GLU A 91 33.09 12.62 -7.61
CA GLU A 91 33.95 13.23 -6.62
C GLU A 91 35.30 12.51 -6.51
N CYS A 92 36.28 13.22 -5.97
CA CYS A 92 37.62 12.74 -5.68
C CYS A 92 37.78 12.43 -4.19
N LEU A 93 38.24 11.23 -3.86
CA LEU A 93 38.48 10.77 -2.48
C LEU A 93 39.96 10.88 -2.06
N VAL A 94 40.78 11.64 -2.79
CA VAL A 94 42.21 11.84 -2.43
C VAL A 94 42.36 13.17 -1.71
N ASP A 95 42.98 13.15 -0.52
CA ASP A 95 43.27 14.39 0.23
C ASP A 95 44.43 15.16 -0.44
N PRO A 96 44.22 16.41 -0.90
CA PRO A 96 45.25 17.20 -1.58
C PRO A 96 46.32 17.77 -0.64
N THR A 97 46.13 17.71 0.69
CA THR A 97 47.00 18.39 1.67
C THR A 97 48.15 17.53 2.20
N VAL A 98 48.08 16.21 2.00
CA VAL A 98 48.96 15.22 2.66
C VAL A 98 50.43 15.33 2.23
N ASN A 99 50.68 15.66 0.96
CA ASN A 99 52.03 15.68 0.40
C ASN A 99 52.77 17.02 0.59
N ASP A 100 52.07 18.10 0.97
CA ASP A 100 52.65 19.42 1.24
C ASP A 100 51.73 20.23 2.21
N PRO A 101 51.84 20.04 3.53
CA PRO A 101 50.98 20.73 4.50
C PRO A 101 51.23 22.25 4.60
N ALA A 102 52.27 22.78 3.93
CA ALA A 102 52.50 24.21 3.82
C ALA A 102 51.75 24.85 2.63
N ARG A 103 51.28 24.05 1.67
CA ARG A 103 50.56 24.51 0.47
C ARG A 103 49.08 24.83 0.72
N GLY A 104 48.45 24.08 1.61
CA GLY A 104 46.99 24.11 1.81
C GLY A 104 46.22 23.63 0.56
N TYR A 105 45.02 24.15 0.38
CA TYR A 105 44.21 23.89 -0.82
C TYR A 105 44.77 24.68 -2.02
N ASP A 106 45.43 23.99 -2.96
CA ASP A 106 45.97 24.59 -4.19
C ASP A 106 44.90 24.61 -5.31
N PRO A 107 44.31 25.77 -5.65
CA PRO A 107 43.23 25.85 -6.64
C PRO A 107 43.71 25.66 -8.09
N SER A 108 45.01 25.48 -8.34
CA SER A 108 45.54 25.18 -9.67
C SER A 108 45.47 23.68 -10.01
N VAL A 109 45.33 22.81 -9.01
CA VAL A 109 45.17 21.36 -9.21
C VAL A 109 43.76 21.06 -9.71
N ASN A 110 43.64 20.55 -10.94
CA ASN A 110 42.36 20.16 -11.50
C ASN A 110 41.82 18.91 -10.76
N PRO A 111 40.69 18.99 -10.01
CA PRO A 111 40.19 17.87 -9.23
C PRO A 111 39.75 16.67 -10.10
N ALA A 112 39.47 16.88 -11.40
CA ALA A 112 39.17 15.80 -12.33
C ALA A 112 40.38 14.90 -12.64
N LEU A 113 41.62 15.30 -12.31
CA LEU A 113 42.80 14.45 -12.44
C LEU A 113 42.97 13.44 -11.30
N CYS A 114 42.43 13.71 -10.11
CA CYS A 114 42.63 12.93 -8.88
C CYS A 114 44.08 12.40 -8.70
N PRO A 115 45.09 13.28 -8.59
CA PRO A 115 46.48 12.87 -8.48
C PRO A 115 46.68 12.02 -7.22
N TYR A 116 47.07 10.76 -7.41
CA TYR A 116 47.35 9.82 -6.33
C TYR A 116 48.80 9.33 -6.42
N ASP A 117 49.65 9.88 -5.57
CA ASP A 117 51.11 9.66 -5.60
C ASP A 117 51.53 8.40 -4.80
N GLY A 118 50.60 7.50 -4.48
CA GLY A 118 50.85 6.32 -3.63
C GLY A 118 50.92 6.61 -2.13
N VAL A 119 51.11 7.87 -1.72
CA VAL A 119 51.34 8.29 -0.33
C VAL A 119 50.12 8.99 0.30
N SER A 120 49.33 9.71 -0.50
CA SER A 120 48.16 10.48 -0.04
C SER A 120 47.06 9.59 0.55
N THR A 121 46.44 10.02 1.65
CA THR A 121 45.36 9.27 2.30
C THR A 121 44.02 9.38 1.56
N LEU A 122 43.22 8.31 1.64
CA LEU A 122 41.85 8.30 1.13
C LEU A 122 40.88 8.91 2.14
N LEU A 123 40.06 9.85 1.68
CA LEU A 123 38.97 10.47 2.41
C LEU A 123 37.75 9.52 2.51
N PRO A 124 36.89 9.64 3.54
CA PRO A 124 35.61 8.94 3.60
C PRO A 124 34.66 9.36 2.46
N ASP A 125 33.68 8.50 2.13
CA ASP A 125 32.66 8.71 1.08
C ASP A 125 31.95 10.09 1.12
N LEU A 126 31.90 10.78 2.26
CA LEU A 126 31.24 12.11 2.40
C LEU A 126 32.22 13.28 2.48
N GLY A 127 33.52 13.02 2.46
CA GLY A 127 34.57 14.04 2.47
C GLY A 127 35.14 14.35 1.08
N GLY A 128 34.66 13.67 0.03
CA GLY A 128 35.19 13.80 -1.32
C GLY A 128 34.98 15.18 -1.94
N GLN A 129 35.94 15.66 -2.73
CA GLN A 129 35.79 16.91 -3.47
C GLN A 129 35.01 16.64 -4.78
N PRO A 130 33.81 17.23 -4.97
CA PRO A 130 33.07 17.09 -6.21
C PRO A 130 33.74 17.86 -7.36
N PHE A 131 33.56 17.38 -8.60
CA PHE A 131 34.03 18.05 -9.80
C PHE A 131 32.97 18.08 -10.91
N ASP A 132 33.11 19.00 -11.86
CA ASP A 132 32.09 19.27 -12.86
C ASP A 132 31.78 18.08 -13.78
N ASP A 133 30.50 17.88 -14.07
CA ASP A 133 30.03 16.85 -14.99
C ASP A 133 30.00 17.32 -16.45
N PRO A 134 30.05 16.37 -17.41
CA PRO A 134 29.94 16.69 -18.82
C PRO A 134 28.66 17.48 -19.13
N ARG A 135 28.77 18.52 -19.96
CA ARG A 135 27.65 19.42 -20.30
C ARG A 135 26.40 18.67 -20.81
N TRP A 136 26.57 17.52 -21.48
CA TRP A 136 25.45 16.68 -21.92
C TRP A 136 24.65 16.07 -20.76
N CYS A 137 25.31 15.71 -19.65
CA CYS A 137 24.67 15.18 -18.44
C CYS A 137 23.78 16.26 -17.82
N TYR A 138 24.34 17.46 -17.62
CA TYR A 138 23.62 18.62 -17.09
C TYR A 138 22.38 18.96 -17.92
N TRP A 139 22.52 19.21 -19.23
CA TRP A 139 21.40 19.64 -20.08
C TRP A 139 20.29 18.58 -20.21
N LEU A 140 20.64 17.29 -20.30
CA LEU A 140 19.63 16.23 -20.34
C LEU A 140 18.91 16.10 -18.99
N ASN A 141 19.61 16.29 -17.87
CA ASN A 141 19.03 16.29 -16.53
C ASN A 141 18.02 17.45 -16.33
N VAL A 142 18.36 18.67 -16.79
CA VAL A 142 17.43 19.82 -16.87
C VAL A 142 16.16 19.44 -17.65
N VAL A 143 16.29 18.78 -18.80
CA VAL A 143 15.13 18.35 -19.61
C VAL A 143 14.28 17.33 -18.86
N SER A 144 14.86 16.31 -18.20
CA SER A 144 14.07 15.38 -17.38
C SER A 144 13.35 16.06 -16.21
N LEU A 145 13.96 17.05 -15.55
CA LEU A 145 13.32 17.79 -14.47
C LEU A 145 12.11 18.61 -14.97
N ILE A 146 12.24 19.28 -16.12
CA ILE A 146 11.13 20.02 -16.75
C ILE A 146 9.98 19.07 -17.07
N LEU A 147 10.26 17.91 -17.67
CA LEU A 147 9.26 16.90 -17.99
C LEU A 147 8.56 16.34 -16.73
N GLY A 148 9.32 16.07 -15.66
CA GLY A 148 8.78 15.66 -14.36
C GLY A 148 7.85 16.72 -13.76
N PHE A 149 8.26 18.00 -13.77
CA PHE A 149 7.45 19.12 -13.27
C PHE A 149 6.16 19.31 -14.07
N VAL A 150 6.23 19.30 -15.41
CA VAL A 150 5.04 19.42 -16.25
C VAL A 150 4.12 18.20 -16.10
N GLY A 151 4.67 16.99 -15.91
CA GLY A 151 3.91 15.78 -15.60
C GLY A 151 3.11 15.90 -14.30
N ASN A 152 3.73 16.42 -13.24
CA ASN A 152 3.06 16.71 -11.96
C ASN A 152 1.98 17.80 -12.10
N LEU A 153 2.23 18.82 -12.93
CA LEU A 153 1.27 19.89 -13.18
C LEU A 153 0.01 19.36 -13.89
N PHE A 154 0.14 18.52 -14.92
CA PHE A 154 -1.01 17.85 -15.55
C PHE A 154 -1.79 16.98 -14.56
N LEU A 155 -1.10 16.30 -13.64
CA LEU A 155 -1.72 15.48 -12.61
C LEU A 155 -2.52 16.31 -11.60
N LEU A 156 -2.00 17.46 -11.17
CA LEU A 156 -2.72 18.40 -10.31
C LEU A 156 -3.92 19.05 -11.03
N LEU A 157 -3.78 19.36 -12.32
CA LEU A 157 -4.86 19.91 -13.14
C LEU A 157 -5.97 18.89 -13.45
N ASN A 158 -5.68 17.59 -13.37
CA ASN A 158 -6.67 16.50 -13.36
C ASN A 158 -7.52 16.58 -12.08
N PHE A 159 -6.90 16.50 -10.89
CA PHE A 159 -7.60 16.45 -9.61
C PHE A 159 -8.34 17.73 -9.21
N THR A 160 -7.96 18.87 -9.81
CA THR A 160 -8.67 20.16 -9.67
C THR A 160 -9.78 20.34 -10.72
N ASN A 161 -10.10 19.30 -11.51
CA ASN A 161 -11.08 19.30 -12.61
C ASN A 161 -10.84 20.41 -13.66
N ARG A 162 -9.59 20.86 -13.83
CA ARG A 162 -9.19 21.89 -14.81
C ARG A 162 -8.90 21.29 -16.19
N ILE A 163 -8.35 20.08 -16.24
CA ILE A 163 -8.11 19.32 -17.48
C ILE A 163 -8.83 17.98 -17.37
N ARG A 164 -9.47 17.56 -18.46
CA ARG A 164 -10.21 16.28 -18.53
C ARG A 164 -9.25 15.09 -18.33
N TYR A 165 -9.68 14.11 -17.53
CA TYR A 165 -8.95 12.87 -17.22
C TYR A 165 -8.28 12.21 -18.44
N ILE A 166 -9.05 12.08 -19.55
CA ILE A 166 -8.62 11.48 -20.82
C ILE A 166 -7.44 12.19 -21.51
N VAL A 167 -7.18 13.46 -21.18
CA VAL A 167 -6.01 14.21 -21.68
C VAL A 167 -4.90 14.24 -20.62
N ALA A 168 -5.27 14.53 -19.37
CA ALA A 168 -4.29 14.75 -18.31
C ALA A 168 -3.48 13.49 -17.95
N LEU A 169 -4.11 12.32 -17.80
CA LEU A 169 -3.35 11.11 -17.45
C LEU A 169 -2.36 10.67 -18.54
N PRO A 170 -2.74 10.54 -19.83
CA PRO A 170 -1.77 10.19 -20.87
C PRO A 170 -0.60 11.18 -20.97
N MET A 171 -0.85 12.47 -20.75
CA MET A 171 0.22 13.48 -20.67
C MET A 171 1.15 13.26 -19.47
N THR A 172 0.63 13.12 -18.24
CA THR A 172 1.47 12.82 -17.06
C THR A 172 2.26 11.53 -17.24
N ILE A 173 1.62 10.46 -17.71
CA ILE A 173 2.24 9.14 -17.92
C ILE A 173 3.37 9.25 -18.94
N GLY A 174 3.12 9.87 -20.11
CA GLY A 174 4.13 10.03 -21.16
C GLY A 174 5.31 10.92 -20.74
N LEU A 175 5.04 12.03 -20.04
CA LEU A 175 6.07 12.94 -19.54
C LEU A 175 6.96 12.30 -18.48
N TRP A 176 6.38 11.56 -17.52
CA TRP A 176 7.14 10.82 -16.52
C TRP A 176 7.94 9.65 -17.12
N TYR A 177 7.40 8.92 -18.10
CA TYR A 177 8.18 7.92 -18.82
C TYR A 177 9.36 8.55 -19.58
N LEU A 178 9.16 9.69 -20.24
CA LEU A 178 10.24 10.38 -20.95
C LEU A 178 11.33 10.88 -19.97
N ALA A 179 10.93 11.46 -18.84
CA ALA A 179 11.87 11.84 -17.76
C ALA A 179 12.63 10.63 -17.20
N THR A 180 11.93 9.51 -16.96
CA THR A 180 12.51 8.23 -16.53
C THR A 180 13.54 7.72 -17.54
N CYS A 181 13.18 7.63 -18.82
CA CYS A 181 14.06 7.15 -19.87
C CYS A 181 15.31 8.03 -19.99
N ILE A 182 15.17 9.35 -19.91
CA ILE A 182 16.30 10.28 -19.91
C ILE A 182 17.22 10.02 -18.71
N LEU A 183 16.69 9.96 -17.47
CA LEU A 183 17.51 9.71 -16.27
C LEU A 183 18.21 8.34 -16.30
N ILE A 184 17.54 7.28 -16.76
CA ILE A 184 18.13 5.94 -16.93
C ILE A 184 19.24 5.97 -17.99
N VAL A 185 19.04 6.68 -19.12
CA VAL A 185 20.07 6.82 -20.16
C VAL A 185 21.27 7.62 -19.65
N ILE A 186 21.07 8.76 -18.97
CA ILE A 186 22.19 9.56 -18.43
C ILE A 186 22.99 8.75 -17.40
N THR A 187 22.33 8.13 -16.41
CA THR A 187 23.00 7.33 -15.37
C THR A 187 23.74 6.12 -15.95
N SER A 188 23.15 5.43 -16.94
CA SER A 188 23.82 4.35 -17.68
C SER A 188 25.03 4.86 -18.47
N CYS A 189 24.89 5.96 -19.22
CA CYS A 189 25.98 6.57 -19.98
C CYS A 189 27.12 7.06 -19.08
N MET A 190 26.83 7.64 -17.92
CA MET A 190 27.85 8.03 -16.93
C MET A 190 28.62 6.83 -16.41
N ASN A 191 27.98 5.67 -16.22
CA ASN A 191 28.65 4.43 -15.84
C ASN A 191 29.33 3.68 -17.01
N SER A 192 28.99 3.98 -18.26
CA SER A 192 29.60 3.35 -19.44
C SER A 192 30.76 4.15 -20.05
N TYR A 193 30.66 5.47 -20.09
CA TYR A 193 31.65 6.34 -20.76
C TYR A 193 32.57 7.10 -19.79
N VAL A 194 32.15 7.35 -18.55
CA VAL A 194 32.86 8.25 -17.61
C VAL A 194 32.84 7.71 -16.17
N ALA A 195 32.97 6.40 -16.03
CA ALA A 195 32.91 5.70 -14.75
C ALA A 195 34.02 6.17 -13.77
N PRO A 196 33.73 6.31 -12.46
CA PRO A 196 34.71 6.73 -11.47
C PRO A 196 35.76 5.63 -11.22
N ILE A 197 37.04 6.02 -11.27
CA ILE A 197 38.19 5.12 -11.08
C ILE A 197 38.38 4.83 -9.59
N ARG A 198 38.05 3.61 -9.16
CA ARG A 198 38.20 3.18 -7.76
C ARG A 198 39.66 2.79 -7.44
N PRO A 199 40.15 3.03 -6.20
CA PRO A 199 39.42 3.59 -5.05
C PRO A 199 39.35 5.14 -5.02
N TYR A 200 40.04 5.84 -5.92
CA TYR A 200 40.29 7.29 -5.83
C TYR A 200 39.09 8.19 -6.16
N GLN A 201 38.10 7.65 -6.87
CA GLN A 201 36.86 8.34 -7.26
C GLN A 201 35.64 7.48 -6.92
N THR A 202 34.53 8.14 -6.61
CA THR A 202 33.23 7.49 -6.38
C THR A 202 32.07 8.31 -6.96
N TYR A 203 30.86 7.77 -6.85
CA TYR A 203 29.62 8.50 -7.15
C TYR A 203 29.12 9.24 -5.91
N THR A 204 28.81 10.52 -6.09
CA THR A 204 28.26 11.41 -5.04
C THR A 204 26.81 11.04 -4.70
N GLN A 205 26.27 11.67 -3.67
CA GLN A 205 24.83 11.66 -3.39
C GLN A 205 23.97 12.06 -4.61
N GLY A 206 24.42 13.01 -5.44
CA GLY A 206 23.67 13.53 -6.59
C GLY A 206 23.34 12.46 -7.64
N PHE A 207 24.29 11.57 -7.94
CA PHE A 207 24.07 10.42 -8.80
C PHE A 207 22.97 9.50 -8.26
N TRP A 208 23.03 9.17 -6.97
CA TRP A 208 22.06 8.28 -6.32
C TRP A 208 20.67 8.91 -6.22
N TYR A 209 20.55 10.22 -5.97
CA TYR A 209 19.29 10.94 -6.10
C TYR A 209 18.71 10.84 -7.51
N GLY A 210 19.53 10.92 -8.57
CA GLY A 210 19.10 10.75 -9.96
C GLY A 210 18.60 9.33 -10.26
N VAL A 211 19.29 8.31 -9.76
CA VAL A 211 18.85 6.90 -9.85
C VAL A 211 17.52 6.71 -9.14
N ILE A 212 17.37 7.16 -7.89
CA ILE A 212 16.13 6.97 -7.12
C ILE A 212 14.97 7.79 -7.73
N ALA A 213 15.21 9.00 -8.23
CA ALA A 213 14.21 9.78 -8.97
C ALA A 213 13.69 9.01 -10.19
N SER A 214 14.57 8.40 -10.98
CA SER A 214 14.19 7.58 -12.14
C SER A 214 13.30 6.38 -11.76
N VAL A 215 13.61 5.72 -10.63
CA VAL A 215 12.82 4.61 -10.10
C VAL A 215 11.46 5.09 -9.58
N LEU A 216 11.38 6.24 -8.91
CA LEU A 216 10.10 6.79 -8.45
C LEU A 216 9.21 7.20 -9.63
N TYR A 217 9.73 7.91 -10.64
CA TYR A 217 8.96 8.23 -11.84
C TYR A 217 8.53 6.96 -12.60
N LEU A 218 9.36 5.92 -12.67
CA LEU A 218 9.02 4.62 -13.26
C LEU A 218 7.87 3.94 -12.51
N VAL A 219 7.96 3.84 -11.18
CA VAL A 219 6.90 3.24 -10.35
C VAL A 219 5.61 4.03 -10.46
N CYS A 220 5.66 5.37 -10.38
CA CYS A 220 4.45 6.20 -10.43
C CYS A 220 3.79 6.21 -11.82
N SER A 221 4.58 6.19 -12.90
CA SER A 221 4.05 6.06 -14.28
C SER A 221 3.49 4.66 -14.57
N MET A 222 4.13 3.59 -14.07
CA MET A 222 3.60 2.21 -14.13
C MET A 222 2.28 2.08 -13.35
N LEU A 223 2.19 2.65 -12.15
CA LEU A 223 0.96 2.70 -11.38
C LEU A 223 -0.15 3.44 -12.14
N LEU A 224 0.11 4.67 -12.62
CA LEU A 224 -0.88 5.41 -13.43
C LEU A 224 -1.26 4.71 -14.73
N MET A 225 -0.35 3.97 -15.37
CA MET A 225 -0.66 3.13 -16.54
C MET A 225 -1.68 2.03 -16.19
N VAL A 226 -1.56 1.39 -15.01
CA VAL A 226 -2.56 0.42 -14.52
C VAL A 226 -3.92 1.09 -14.24
N ASN A 227 -3.93 2.33 -13.74
CA ASN A 227 -5.19 3.09 -13.59
C ASN A 227 -5.84 3.41 -14.95
N MET A 228 -5.04 3.87 -15.93
CA MET A 228 -5.54 4.18 -17.27
C MET A 228 -6.05 2.93 -17.99
N LEU A 229 -5.36 1.79 -17.84
CA LEU A 229 -5.79 0.50 -18.40
C LEU A 229 -7.10 0.01 -17.77
N GLY A 230 -7.26 0.11 -16.45
CA GLY A 230 -8.50 -0.27 -15.77
C GLY A 230 -9.70 0.59 -16.18
N TYR A 231 -9.47 1.87 -16.48
CA TYR A 231 -10.47 2.73 -17.11
C TYR A 231 -10.83 2.26 -18.54
N PHE A 232 -9.86 1.96 -19.40
CA PHE A 232 -10.13 1.47 -20.77
C PHE A 232 -10.84 0.11 -20.81
N LEU A 233 -10.66 -0.72 -19.78
CA LEU A 233 -11.41 -1.97 -19.55
C LEU A 233 -12.81 -1.75 -18.95
N GLY A 234 -13.17 -0.52 -18.58
CA GLY A 234 -14.50 -0.15 -18.08
C GLY A 234 -14.74 -0.42 -16.58
N HIS A 235 -13.71 -0.73 -15.80
CA HIS A 235 -13.87 -1.11 -14.39
C HIS A 235 -14.36 0.05 -13.48
N TYR A 236 -14.09 1.31 -13.86
CA TYR A 236 -14.55 2.52 -13.17
C TYR A 236 -14.77 3.70 -14.15
N PRO A 237 -15.63 4.68 -13.79
CA PRO A 237 -15.94 5.83 -14.64
C PRO A 237 -14.80 6.86 -14.72
N GLN A 238 -14.89 7.79 -15.67
CA GLN A 238 -13.88 8.83 -15.97
C GLN A 238 -13.63 9.85 -14.84
N GLN A 239 -14.58 10.02 -13.91
CA GLN A 239 -14.55 11.08 -12.91
C GLN A 239 -14.25 10.54 -11.51
N PHE A 240 -13.12 10.99 -10.95
CA PHE A 240 -12.78 10.74 -9.56
C PHE A 240 -13.36 11.85 -8.68
N ALA A 241 -14.52 11.59 -8.08
CA ALA A 241 -15.08 12.38 -7.00
C ALA A 241 -14.22 12.19 -5.73
N LEU A 242 -13.04 12.83 -5.72
CA LEU A 242 -12.11 12.80 -4.59
C LEU A 242 -12.78 13.32 -3.32
N THR A 243 -12.56 12.63 -2.20
CA THR A 243 -12.94 13.16 -0.88
C THR A 243 -12.08 14.37 -0.54
N ASP A 244 -12.59 15.28 0.28
CA ASP A 244 -11.82 16.48 0.63
C ASP A 244 -10.55 16.11 1.43
N HIS A 245 -10.54 14.98 2.15
CA HIS A 245 -9.34 14.43 2.78
C HIS A 245 -8.27 14.00 1.77
N GLN A 246 -8.68 13.46 0.62
CA GLN A 246 -7.77 13.09 -0.47
C GLN A 246 -7.20 14.35 -1.15
N ARG A 247 -8.04 15.38 -1.36
CA ARG A 247 -7.58 16.69 -1.88
C ARG A 247 -6.60 17.37 -0.92
N THR A 248 -6.88 17.41 0.38
CA THR A 248 -5.96 18.01 1.36
C THR A 248 -4.66 17.22 1.48
N LEU A 249 -4.67 15.90 1.33
CA LEU A 249 -3.46 15.07 1.32
C LEU A 249 -2.51 15.46 0.16
N ILE A 250 -3.03 15.70 -1.05
CA ILE A 250 -2.22 16.14 -2.20
C ILE A 250 -1.60 17.51 -1.92
N LEU A 251 -2.41 18.48 -1.46
CA LEU A 251 -1.92 19.84 -1.22
C LEU A 251 -0.92 19.90 -0.04
N GLN A 252 -1.15 19.12 1.03
CA GLN A 252 -0.25 19.05 2.17
C GLN A 252 1.08 18.36 1.82
N THR A 253 1.06 17.27 1.04
CA THR A 253 2.30 16.61 0.58
C THR A 253 3.09 17.51 -0.37
N MET A 254 2.44 18.20 -1.32
CA MET A 254 3.11 19.19 -2.16
C MET A 254 3.76 20.31 -1.34
N LEU A 255 3.04 20.91 -0.38
CA LEU A 255 3.56 21.97 0.47
C LEU A 255 4.70 21.48 1.38
N PHE A 256 4.60 20.26 1.91
CA PHE A 256 5.66 19.59 2.67
C PHE A 256 6.95 19.45 1.84
N PHE A 257 6.86 18.99 0.59
CA PHE A 257 8.03 18.83 -0.27
C PHE A 257 8.64 20.16 -0.72
N ILE A 258 7.82 21.19 -0.93
CA ILE A 258 8.31 22.56 -1.16
C ILE A 258 9.04 23.09 0.08
N TRP A 259 8.51 22.85 1.28
CA TRP A 259 9.14 23.26 2.55
C TRP A 259 10.47 22.54 2.80
N LEU A 260 10.53 21.22 2.57
CA LEU A 260 11.73 20.39 2.73
C LEU A 260 12.84 20.79 1.74
N ALA A 261 12.51 20.98 0.46
CA ALA A 261 13.47 21.43 -0.55
C ALA A 261 13.92 22.88 -0.34
N GLY A 262 13.00 23.78 0.05
CA GLY A 262 13.31 25.16 0.39
C GLY A 262 14.20 25.28 1.63
N GLY A 263 13.93 24.45 2.65
CA GLY A 263 14.80 24.28 3.81
C GLY A 263 16.21 23.85 3.40
N GLY A 264 16.32 22.78 2.61
CA GLY A 264 17.62 22.28 2.13
C GLY A 264 18.44 23.35 1.41
N ALA A 265 17.80 24.14 0.55
CA ALA A 265 18.44 25.26 -0.15
C ALA A 265 18.89 26.40 0.78
N VAL A 266 18.08 26.74 1.80
CA VAL A 266 18.43 27.79 2.77
C VAL A 266 19.57 27.33 3.67
N PHE A 267 19.49 26.14 4.27
CA PHE A 267 20.53 25.66 5.20
C PHE A 267 21.85 25.37 4.49
N SER A 268 21.84 24.75 3.29
CA SER A 268 23.06 24.58 2.52
C SER A 268 23.71 25.93 2.19
N ARG A 269 22.91 26.94 1.78
CA ARG A 269 23.46 28.26 1.44
C ARG A 269 23.97 29.04 2.66
N VAL A 270 23.36 28.86 3.84
CA VAL A 270 23.79 29.52 5.08
C VAL A 270 25.11 28.94 5.61
N GLU A 271 25.23 27.62 5.72
CA GLU A 271 26.49 27.00 6.20
C GLU A 271 27.61 27.06 5.13
N GLN A 272 27.31 27.11 3.83
CA GLN A 272 28.31 27.44 2.79
C GLN A 272 28.94 28.84 2.94
N LEU A 273 28.21 29.81 3.48
CA LEU A 273 28.67 31.19 3.61
C LEU A 273 29.30 31.50 4.97
N HIS A 274 28.88 30.78 6.02
CA HIS A 274 29.18 31.17 7.40
C HIS A 274 29.33 29.96 8.37
N GLY A 275 29.22 28.73 7.88
CA GLY A 275 29.37 27.52 8.69
C GLY A 275 30.82 27.08 8.81
N ALA A 276 31.11 26.23 9.80
CA ALA A 276 32.43 25.63 9.97
C ALA A 276 32.73 24.52 8.93
N THR A 277 31.70 24.01 8.26
CA THR A 277 31.83 23.04 7.15
C THR A 277 30.89 23.47 6.01
N PRO A 278 31.36 23.50 4.74
CA PRO A 278 30.50 23.85 3.61
C PRO A 278 29.54 22.68 3.30
N TRP A 279 28.23 22.94 3.32
CA TRP A 279 27.23 21.90 3.06
C TRP A 279 26.83 21.85 1.58
N SER A 280 26.73 20.64 1.03
CA SER A 280 26.06 20.46 -0.26
C SER A 280 24.55 20.70 -0.12
N PHE A 281 23.85 20.97 -1.23
CA PHE A 281 22.38 21.00 -1.21
C PHE A 281 21.79 19.68 -0.71
N THR A 282 22.44 18.57 -1.06
CA THR A 282 22.06 17.21 -0.67
C THR A 282 22.23 16.91 0.82
N ASP A 283 23.26 17.46 1.47
CA ASP A 283 23.42 17.38 2.93
C ASP A 283 22.43 18.29 3.67
N GLY A 284 22.17 19.48 3.13
CA GLY A 284 21.10 20.36 3.61
C GLY A 284 19.73 19.69 3.54
N LEU A 285 19.43 18.97 2.44
CA LEU A 285 18.19 18.20 2.27
C LEU A 285 18.04 17.09 3.33
N TYR A 286 19.13 16.33 3.58
CA TYR A 286 19.15 15.27 4.59
C TYR A 286 19.03 15.83 6.02
N PHE A 287 19.73 16.91 6.36
CA PHE A 287 19.56 17.62 7.65
C PHE A 287 18.11 18.08 7.84
N CYS A 288 17.50 18.62 6.79
CA CYS A 288 16.12 19.06 6.78
C CYS A 288 15.11 17.92 6.98
N ASP A 289 15.34 16.75 6.39
CA ASP A 289 14.54 15.54 6.60
C ASP A 289 14.67 15.02 8.04
N VAL A 290 15.90 14.77 8.50
CA VAL A 290 16.23 14.27 9.85
C VAL A 290 15.67 15.19 10.95
N THR A 291 15.65 16.50 10.72
CA THR A 291 15.07 17.50 11.63
C THR A 291 13.54 17.46 11.62
N ILE A 292 12.90 17.44 10.45
CA ILE A 292 11.43 17.47 10.34
C ILE A 292 10.80 16.17 10.84
N LEU A 293 11.40 15.03 10.52
CA LEU A 293 10.98 13.72 11.01
C LEU A 293 11.32 13.48 12.48
N THR A 294 11.91 14.46 13.18
CA THR A 294 12.29 14.39 14.60
C THR A 294 13.22 13.22 14.94
N VAL A 295 14.00 12.73 13.97
CA VAL A 295 14.98 11.65 14.19
C VAL A 295 16.23 12.22 14.86
N GLY A 296 16.76 13.35 14.37
CA GLY A 296 17.73 14.16 15.12
C GLY A 296 19.10 13.53 15.43
N PHE A 297 19.68 12.69 14.56
CA PHE A 297 20.97 12.00 14.79
C PHE A 297 22.14 12.88 15.27
N GLY A 298 22.15 14.17 14.93
CA GLY A 298 23.24 15.09 15.30
C GLY A 298 24.53 14.93 14.48
N ASP A 299 24.52 14.14 13.41
CA ASP A 299 25.66 14.01 12.49
C ASP A 299 25.86 15.25 11.60
N LEU A 300 24.78 16.02 11.38
CA LEU A 300 24.79 17.36 10.79
C LEU A 300 23.95 18.30 11.65
N TYR A 301 24.50 19.49 11.96
CA TYR A 301 23.82 20.56 12.67
C TYR A 301 24.43 21.92 12.31
N PRO A 302 23.64 23.02 12.26
CA PRO A 302 24.18 24.34 11.97
C PRO A 302 25.12 24.81 13.08
N THR A 303 26.30 25.24 12.66
CA THR A 303 27.38 25.68 13.53
C THR A 303 27.26 27.16 13.87
N ASN A 304 26.77 27.95 12.93
CA ASN A 304 26.57 29.40 13.03
C ASN A 304 25.33 29.76 13.87
N PRO A 305 25.40 30.78 14.75
CA PRO A 305 24.23 31.42 15.38
C PRO A 305 23.06 31.74 14.44
N ILE A 306 23.31 32.18 13.20
CA ILE A 306 22.25 32.45 12.20
C ILE A 306 21.55 31.15 11.79
N GLY A 307 22.32 30.11 11.44
CA GLY A 307 21.77 28.79 11.11
C GLY A 307 20.95 28.22 12.26
N ARG A 308 21.46 28.29 13.50
CA ARG A 308 20.74 27.88 14.72
C ARG A 308 19.45 28.69 14.93
N GLY A 309 19.49 30.00 14.70
CA GLY A 309 18.31 30.87 14.75
C GLY A 309 17.23 30.49 13.74
N LEU A 310 17.61 30.04 12.54
CA LEU A 310 16.69 29.58 11.50
C LEU A 310 16.06 28.21 11.82
N VAL A 311 16.70 27.36 12.62
CA VAL A 311 16.13 26.06 13.01
C VAL A 311 14.84 26.22 13.81
N PHE A 312 14.72 27.23 14.67
CA PHE A 312 13.52 27.42 15.52
C PHE A 312 12.21 27.56 14.71
N PRO A 313 12.05 28.53 13.77
CA PRO A 313 10.85 28.60 12.94
C PRO A 313 10.76 27.43 11.94
N TYR A 314 11.89 26.93 11.42
CA TYR A 314 11.91 25.86 10.42
C TYR A 314 11.37 24.53 10.97
N SER A 315 11.87 24.10 12.14
CA SER A 315 11.45 22.87 12.81
C SER A 315 9.99 22.92 13.23
N VAL A 316 9.53 24.01 13.86
CA VAL A 316 8.14 24.17 14.28
C VAL A 316 7.20 24.12 13.07
N GLY A 317 7.49 24.85 11.99
CA GLY A 317 6.70 24.81 10.77
C GLY A 317 6.70 23.42 10.11
N GLY A 318 7.86 22.77 10.04
CA GLY A 318 8.03 21.44 9.45
C GLY A 318 7.31 20.33 10.23
N ILE A 319 7.39 20.32 11.56
CA ILE A 319 6.72 19.35 12.44
C ILE A 319 5.19 19.52 12.36
N ILE A 320 4.68 20.75 12.30
CA ILE A 320 3.25 21.02 12.08
C ILE A 320 2.81 20.49 10.70
N MET A 321 3.57 20.77 9.65
CA MET A 321 3.30 20.27 8.29
C MET A 321 3.31 18.73 8.23
N LEU A 322 4.29 18.09 8.87
CA LEU A 322 4.38 16.63 8.99
C LEU A 322 3.16 16.05 9.73
N GLY A 323 2.79 16.62 10.88
CA GLY A 323 1.63 16.18 11.66
C GLY A 323 0.30 16.29 10.90
N LEU A 324 0.12 17.37 10.13
CA LEU A 324 -1.03 17.54 9.23
C LEU A 324 -1.04 16.50 8.12
N MET A 325 0.10 16.29 7.45
CA MET A 325 0.27 15.30 6.39
C MET A 325 -0.03 13.87 6.88
N ILE A 326 0.53 13.48 8.04
CA ILE A 326 0.32 12.17 8.66
C ILE A 326 -1.15 12.00 9.11
N SER A 327 -1.80 13.06 9.61
CA SER A 327 -3.24 13.03 9.95
C SER A 327 -4.10 12.72 8.73
N SER A 328 -3.84 13.39 7.60
CA SER A 328 -4.53 13.15 6.33
C SER A 328 -4.21 11.76 5.75
N LEU A 329 -2.95 11.32 5.81
CA LEU A 329 -2.54 9.98 5.37
C LEU A 329 -3.21 8.87 6.19
N THR A 330 -3.31 9.05 7.51
CA THR A 330 -3.97 8.08 8.41
C THR A 330 -5.47 7.99 8.13
N LYS A 331 -6.14 9.11 7.85
CA LYS A 331 -7.55 9.12 7.40
C LYS A 331 -7.70 8.38 6.07
N PHE A 332 -6.88 8.71 5.08
CA PHE A 332 -6.86 8.07 3.76
C PHE A 332 -6.62 6.55 3.83
N ALA A 333 -5.67 6.10 4.65
CA ALA A 333 -5.41 4.68 4.88
C ALA A 333 -6.63 3.97 5.53
N LYS A 334 -7.28 4.61 6.51
CA LYS A 334 -8.49 4.08 7.17
C LYS A 334 -9.74 4.11 6.28
N GLU A 335 -9.83 5.05 5.32
CA GLU A 335 -10.80 5.03 4.21
C GLU A 335 -10.55 3.81 3.30
N LEU A 336 -9.41 3.78 2.58
CA LEU A 336 -9.06 2.73 1.63
C LEU A 336 -9.19 1.33 2.22
N GLY A 337 -8.55 1.09 3.37
CA GLY A 337 -8.46 -0.25 3.96
C GLY A 337 -9.81 -0.80 4.43
N SER A 338 -10.80 0.07 4.68
CA SER A 338 -12.07 -0.37 5.25
C SER A 338 -13.23 -0.43 4.26
N ASP A 339 -13.32 0.48 3.30
CA ASP A 339 -14.61 0.71 2.65
C ASP A 339 -15.05 -0.45 1.73
N ASN A 340 -14.13 -1.14 1.05
CA ASN A 340 -14.49 -2.28 0.20
C ASN A 340 -14.22 -3.65 0.85
N VAL A 341 -13.14 -3.79 1.62
CA VAL A 341 -12.84 -5.05 2.34
C VAL A 341 -13.91 -5.34 3.41
N VAL A 342 -14.30 -4.33 4.19
CA VAL A 342 -15.26 -4.51 5.29
C VAL A 342 -16.68 -4.59 4.76
N LYS A 343 -17.09 -3.83 3.73
CA LYS A 343 -18.42 -4.02 3.08
C LYS A 343 -18.56 -5.44 2.53
N LYS A 344 -17.55 -5.95 1.80
CA LYS A 344 -17.55 -7.33 1.29
C LYS A 344 -17.54 -8.39 2.41
N HIS A 345 -16.91 -8.11 3.55
CA HIS A 345 -16.99 -8.96 4.75
C HIS A 345 -18.39 -8.94 5.40
N ILE A 346 -19.00 -7.75 5.54
CA ILE A 346 -20.37 -7.56 6.06
C ILE A 346 -21.34 -8.33 5.18
N GLU A 347 -21.31 -8.12 3.86
CA GLU A 347 -22.20 -8.75 2.89
C GLU A 347 -22.06 -10.27 2.92
N LYS A 348 -20.82 -10.79 2.83
CA LYS A 348 -20.55 -12.23 2.93
C LYS A 348 -21.04 -12.82 4.26
N SER A 349 -20.97 -12.06 5.36
CA SER A 349 -21.46 -12.49 6.68
C SER A 349 -22.98 -12.41 6.79
N ARG A 350 -23.60 -11.35 6.25
CA ARG A 350 -25.05 -11.17 6.17
C ARG A 350 -25.68 -12.29 5.35
N THR A 351 -25.17 -12.57 4.15
CA THR A 351 -25.65 -13.65 3.28
C THR A 351 -25.45 -15.03 3.93
N ARG A 352 -24.30 -15.27 4.59
CA ARG A 352 -24.05 -16.51 5.36
C ARG A 352 -24.98 -16.68 6.56
N THR A 353 -25.43 -15.60 7.19
CA THR A 353 -26.42 -15.67 8.27
C THR A 353 -27.82 -15.85 7.71
N ILE A 354 -28.25 -15.01 6.75
CA ILE A 354 -29.59 -15.08 6.13
C ILE A 354 -29.85 -16.48 5.53
N GLY A 355 -28.90 -17.04 4.79
CA GLY A 355 -29.02 -18.39 4.21
C GLY A 355 -29.06 -19.53 5.23
N ARG A 356 -28.72 -19.27 6.50
CA ARG A 356 -28.85 -20.21 7.63
C ARG A 356 -30.07 -19.90 8.50
N THR A 357 -30.76 -18.79 8.29
CA THR A 357 -31.87 -18.37 9.16
C THR A 357 -33.22 -18.73 8.57
N VAL A 358 -34.10 -19.22 9.42
CA VAL A 358 -35.44 -19.67 9.08
C VAL A 358 -36.47 -18.92 9.94
N THR A 359 -37.62 -18.59 9.35
CA THR A 359 -38.71 -17.84 10.00
C THR A 359 -39.77 -18.71 10.67
N SER A 360 -39.95 -19.96 10.20
CA SER A 360 -40.97 -20.90 10.67
C SER A 360 -40.37 -22.17 11.28
N SER A 361 -40.95 -22.65 12.38
CA SER A 361 -40.54 -23.91 13.01
C SER A 361 -40.78 -25.14 12.13
N MET A 362 -41.75 -25.10 11.21
CA MET A 362 -41.96 -26.17 10.23
C MET A 362 -40.84 -26.22 9.18
N GLU A 363 -40.44 -25.08 8.63
CA GLU A 363 -39.31 -24.99 7.69
C GLU A 363 -37.97 -25.35 8.39
N LEU A 364 -37.83 -25.03 9.67
CA LEU A 364 -36.66 -25.43 10.46
C LEU A 364 -36.59 -26.96 10.58
N ARG A 365 -37.71 -27.61 10.96
CA ARG A 365 -37.81 -29.08 11.01
C ARG A 365 -37.55 -29.69 9.62
N ARG A 366 -38.21 -29.18 8.58
CA ARG A 366 -38.01 -29.63 7.19
C ARG A 366 -36.53 -29.64 6.80
N ARG A 367 -35.81 -28.52 6.99
CA ARG A 367 -34.39 -28.45 6.64
C ARG A 367 -33.51 -29.36 7.49
N VAL A 368 -33.84 -29.55 8.77
CA VAL A 368 -33.14 -30.50 9.64
C VAL A 368 -33.36 -31.94 9.18
N GLU A 369 -34.57 -32.31 8.76
CA GLU A 369 -34.90 -33.64 8.24
C GLU A 369 -34.29 -33.88 6.84
N GLU A 370 -34.38 -32.92 5.91
CA GLU A 370 -33.70 -32.98 4.60
C GLU A 370 -32.18 -33.07 4.72
N HIS A 371 -31.60 -32.57 5.82
CA HIS A 371 -30.16 -32.65 6.11
C HIS A 371 -29.81 -33.76 7.12
N ARG A 372 -30.76 -34.61 7.50
CA ARG A 372 -30.51 -35.81 8.29
C ARG A 372 -29.85 -36.87 7.40
N PRO A 373 -28.77 -37.53 7.84
CA PRO A 373 -28.30 -38.73 7.15
C PRO A 373 -29.39 -39.79 7.14
N LEU A 374 -29.43 -40.65 6.11
CA LEU A 374 -30.22 -41.88 6.17
C LEU A 374 -29.57 -42.84 7.17
N GLU A 375 -29.96 -42.73 8.44
CA GLU A 375 -29.60 -43.62 9.54
C GLU A 375 -30.21 -45.01 9.27
N GLY A 376 -29.50 -45.83 8.48
CA GLY A 376 -29.94 -47.19 8.10
C GLY A 376 -28.98 -47.94 7.18
N ALA A 377 -28.21 -47.24 6.34
CA ALA A 377 -27.24 -47.88 5.44
C ALA A 377 -25.93 -48.24 6.15
N GLN A 378 -25.92 -49.33 6.93
CA GLN A 378 -24.67 -50.05 7.17
C GLN A 378 -24.14 -50.60 5.83
N PRO A 379 -22.87 -50.38 5.46
CA PRO A 379 -22.28 -51.03 4.29
C PRO A 379 -22.10 -52.52 4.61
N THR A 380 -22.87 -53.39 3.93
CA THR A 380 -22.75 -54.84 4.05
C THR A 380 -21.39 -55.31 3.53
N ILE A 381 -20.63 -55.98 4.39
CA ILE A 381 -19.31 -56.53 4.05
C ILE A 381 -19.49 -57.86 3.28
N SER A 382 -20.04 -57.76 2.06
CA SER A 382 -20.18 -58.85 1.09
C SER A 382 -20.73 -58.34 -0.25
N GLY A 383 -19.86 -57.75 -1.08
CA GLY A 383 -20.17 -57.37 -2.46
C GLY A 383 -18.89 -57.35 -3.32
N PRO A 384 -18.94 -57.74 -4.61
CA PRO A 384 -17.80 -57.61 -5.51
C PRO A 384 -17.35 -56.16 -5.66
N PHE A 385 -16.04 -55.93 -5.76
CA PHE A 385 -15.47 -54.59 -5.78
C PHE A 385 -15.24 -54.12 -7.22
N ASP A 386 -16.28 -53.59 -7.86
CA ASP A 386 -16.18 -53.00 -9.21
C ASP A 386 -15.34 -51.71 -9.15
N GLY A 387 -14.07 -51.84 -9.51
CA GLY A 387 -13.11 -50.75 -9.55
C GLY A 387 -13.39 -49.79 -10.71
N VAL A 388 -14.20 -48.76 -10.48
CA VAL A 388 -14.46 -47.69 -11.46
C VAL A 388 -13.20 -46.85 -11.68
N VAL A 389 -12.34 -47.31 -12.59
CA VAL A 389 -11.24 -46.52 -13.14
C VAL A 389 -11.85 -45.52 -14.14
N SER A 390 -12.16 -44.32 -13.66
CA SER A 390 -12.65 -43.22 -14.51
C SER A 390 -11.56 -42.69 -15.44
N THR A 391 -11.26 -43.44 -16.49
CA THR A 391 -10.43 -43.01 -17.61
C THR A 391 -11.26 -42.11 -18.52
N THR A 392 -11.09 -40.79 -18.42
CA THR A 392 -11.86 -39.82 -19.22
C THR A 392 -11.38 -39.77 -20.68
N THR A 393 -11.73 -40.78 -21.47
CA THR A 393 -11.56 -40.75 -22.94
C THR A 393 -12.52 -39.74 -23.56
N VAL A 394 -11.97 -38.62 -24.04
CA VAL A 394 -12.71 -37.65 -24.86
C VAL A 394 -12.90 -38.24 -26.25
N THR A 395 -14.13 -38.58 -26.60
CA THR A 395 -14.53 -38.93 -27.97
C THR A 395 -14.94 -37.68 -28.74
N ILE A 396 -14.33 -37.45 -29.90
CA ILE A 396 -14.78 -36.49 -30.90
C ILE A 396 -15.63 -37.25 -31.91
N GLU A 397 -16.84 -36.78 -32.20
CA GLU A 397 -17.70 -37.37 -33.23
C GLU A 397 -17.42 -36.73 -34.59
N GLU A 398 -17.21 -37.57 -35.61
CA GLU A 398 -17.25 -37.19 -37.03
C GLU A 398 -18.16 -38.19 -37.78
N PRO A 399 -18.99 -37.76 -38.75
CA PRO A 399 -20.13 -38.55 -39.21
C PRO A 399 -19.80 -39.58 -40.31
N ALA A 400 -19.97 -40.85 -39.95
CA ALA A 400 -20.50 -41.95 -40.77
C ALA A 400 -20.08 -42.11 -42.25
N GLN A 401 -19.30 -43.18 -42.52
CA GLN A 401 -19.47 -44.00 -43.74
C GLN A 401 -18.80 -45.38 -43.63
N GLY A 402 -19.48 -46.43 -44.13
CA GLY A 402 -18.82 -47.56 -44.81
C GLY A 402 -18.45 -48.86 -44.05
N GLN A 403 -19.16 -49.93 -44.42
CA GLN A 403 -18.64 -51.27 -44.79
C GLN A 403 -18.02 -52.26 -43.76
N TRP A 404 -18.84 -53.25 -43.39
CA TRP A 404 -18.66 -54.72 -43.60
C TRP A 404 -17.44 -55.52 -43.06
N LEU A 405 -17.77 -56.70 -42.48
CA LEU A 405 -16.94 -57.93 -42.27
C LEU A 405 -15.85 -57.83 -41.17
N ARG A 406 -15.42 -58.90 -40.47
CA ARG A 406 -15.78 -60.35 -40.49
C ARG A 406 -15.56 -60.98 -39.09
N ARG A 407 -16.20 -62.12 -38.79
CA ARG A 407 -15.89 -62.95 -37.59
C ARG A 407 -14.71 -63.90 -37.85
N ALA A 408 -13.82 -64.08 -36.85
CA ALA A 408 -13.13 -65.35 -36.53
C ALA A 408 -12.55 -65.30 -35.09
N PRO A 409 -12.36 -66.41 -34.35
CA PRO A 409 -11.96 -66.40 -32.94
C PRO A 409 -10.67 -67.21 -32.62
N THR A 410 -10.47 -67.48 -31.33
CA THR A 410 -9.69 -68.56 -30.65
C THR A 410 -8.40 -68.22 -29.89
N ASN A 411 -8.51 -68.31 -28.56
CA ASN A 411 -7.69 -69.11 -27.63
C ASN A 411 -6.15 -69.09 -27.75
N ALA A 412 -5.48 -68.47 -26.77
CA ALA A 412 -4.14 -68.88 -26.33
C ALA A 412 -4.03 -68.80 -24.79
N MET A 413 -3.38 -69.81 -24.20
CA MET A 413 -3.31 -70.11 -22.76
C MET A 413 -2.71 -69.03 -21.85
N ALA A 414 -3.05 -69.14 -20.56
CA ALA A 414 -2.57 -68.31 -19.47
C ALA A 414 -1.05 -68.40 -19.19
N SER A 415 -0.50 -67.32 -18.64
CA SER A 415 0.71 -67.36 -17.79
C SER A 415 0.38 -66.75 -16.42
N ILE A 416 0.41 -67.57 -15.37
CA ILE A 416 0.09 -67.13 -14.00
C ILE A 416 1.32 -66.44 -13.41
N ARG A 417 1.34 -65.09 -13.42
CA ARG A 417 2.39 -64.32 -12.72
C ARG A 417 1.91 -63.92 -11.32
N ARG A 418 2.22 -64.77 -10.34
CA ARG A 418 1.90 -64.54 -8.91
C ARG A 418 2.73 -63.35 -8.37
N VAL A 419 2.08 -62.20 -8.14
CA VAL A 419 2.68 -61.02 -7.49
C VAL A 419 2.04 -60.86 -6.11
N GLY A 420 2.87 -60.79 -5.06
CA GLY A 420 2.40 -60.64 -3.68
C GLY A 420 1.98 -59.21 -3.37
N SER A 421 0.68 -58.97 -3.20
CA SER A 421 0.14 -57.66 -2.78
C SER A 421 0.19 -57.49 -1.27
N PHE A 422 1.13 -56.69 -0.77
CA PHE A 422 1.11 -56.24 0.63
C PHE A 422 -0.06 -55.27 0.86
N ALA A 423 -1.06 -55.70 1.62
CA ALA A 423 -2.24 -54.89 1.92
C ALA A 423 -1.97 -53.85 3.02
N VAL A 424 -1.51 -52.66 2.64
CA VAL A 424 -1.42 -51.51 3.56
C VAL A 424 -2.79 -50.85 3.68
N SER A 425 -3.51 -51.13 4.76
CA SER A 425 -4.84 -50.57 5.04
C SER A 425 -4.77 -49.10 5.51
N GLN A 426 -4.48 -48.16 4.60
CA GLN A 426 -4.65 -46.74 4.89
C GLN A 426 -6.15 -46.40 4.99
N ALA A 427 -6.67 -46.40 6.21
CA ALA A 427 -8.01 -45.91 6.52
C ALA A 427 -8.06 -44.37 6.38
N SER A 428 -8.20 -43.88 5.15
CA SER A 428 -8.27 -42.47 4.81
C SER A 428 -9.54 -41.81 5.36
N ARG A 429 -9.52 -41.40 6.63
CA ARG A 429 -10.56 -40.57 7.25
C ARG A 429 -10.59 -39.20 6.57
N GLY A 430 -11.40 -39.08 5.53
CA GLY A 430 -11.65 -37.81 4.83
C GLY A 430 -12.15 -36.72 5.80
N PRO A 431 -11.95 -35.43 5.47
CA PRO A 431 -12.30 -34.34 6.38
C PRO A 431 -13.78 -34.36 6.76
N ARG A 432 -14.08 -34.40 8.07
CA ARG A 432 -15.44 -34.25 8.59
C ARG A 432 -15.94 -32.82 8.34
N ILE A 433 -16.61 -32.59 7.21
CA ILE A 433 -17.24 -31.31 6.88
C ILE A 433 -18.36 -31.04 7.88
N ALA A 434 -18.09 -30.19 8.86
CA ALA A 434 -19.06 -29.80 9.88
C ALA A 434 -20.24 -29.03 9.23
N ARG A 435 -21.41 -29.69 9.14
CA ARG A 435 -22.62 -29.11 8.53
C ARG A 435 -23.04 -27.84 9.30
N PRO A 436 -23.43 -26.76 8.61
CA PRO A 436 -23.79 -25.50 9.26
C PRO A 436 -25.11 -25.64 10.05
N LYS A 437 -25.10 -25.31 11.35
CA LYS A 437 -26.32 -25.23 12.14
C LYS A 437 -27.28 -24.17 11.56
N VAL A 438 -28.53 -24.57 11.33
CA VAL A 438 -29.65 -23.70 10.96
C VAL A 438 -30.13 -22.94 12.20
N ILE A 439 -30.60 -21.71 12.04
CA ILE A 439 -30.97 -20.79 13.12
C ILE A 439 -32.43 -20.36 12.93
N LEU A 440 -33.27 -20.49 13.95
CA LEU A 440 -34.62 -19.91 13.93
C LEU A 440 -34.54 -18.44 14.34
N LEU A 441 -35.14 -17.53 13.56
CA LEU A 441 -35.31 -16.11 13.90
C LEU A 441 -36.80 -15.76 13.84
N ARG A 442 -37.52 -16.09 14.93
CA ARG A 442 -38.98 -15.97 15.01
C ARG A 442 -39.39 -14.52 15.24
N GLU A 443 -38.69 -13.81 16.13
CA GLU A 443 -39.01 -12.43 16.52
C GLU A 443 -38.15 -11.40 15.78
N GLU A 444 -38.64 -10.16 15.70
CA GLU A 444 -37.83 -9.04 15.19
C GLU A 444 -36.61 -8.77 16.08
N LYS A 445 -36.77 -9.00 17.40
CA LYS A 445 -35.69 -8.93 18.39
C LYS A 445 -34.55 -9.90 18.07
N ASP A 446 -34.84 -11.13 17.68
CA ASP A 446 -33.83 -12.11 17.27
C ASP A 446 -33.03 -11.61 16.06
N ARG A 447 -33.74 -11.07 15.06
CA ARG A 447 -33.15 -10.52 13.83
C ARG A 447 -32.26 -9.31 14.13
N PHE A 448 -32.73 -8.43 15.01
CA PHE A 448 -32.01 -7.24 15.46
C PHE A 448 -30.74 -7.60 16.25
N ASP A 449 -30.81 -8.54 17.20
CA ASP A 449 -29.64 -8.99 17.95
C ASP A 449 -28.69 -9.85 17.11
N ALA A 450 -29.17 -10.61 16.12
CA ALA A 450 -28.32 -11.24 15.11
C ALA A 450 -27.56 -10.20 14.28
N MET A 451 -28.24 -9.14 13.82
CA MET A 451 -27.60 -8.04 13.09
C MET A 451 -26.58 -7.28 13.95
N ARG A 452 -26.90 -7.00 15.22
CA ARG A 452 -25.96 -6.42 16.20
C ARG A 452 -24.73 -7.31 16.44
N ARG A 453 -24.89 -8.64 16.49
CA ARG A 453 -23.76 -9.59 16.58
C ARG A 453 -22.87 -9.49 15.34
N ILE A 454 -23.44 -9.42 14.13
CA ILE A 454 -22.68 -9.22 12.88
C ILE A 454 -21.94 -7.87 12.90
N GLN A 455 -22.60 -6.78 13.29
CA GLN A 455 -21.99 -5.44 13.39
C GLN A 455 -20.82 -5.43 14.40
N ARG A 456 -20.99 -5.99 15.60
CA ARG A 456 -19.93 -6.10 16.62
C ARG A 456 -18.76 -6.96 16.16
N GLY A 457 -19.03 -8.10 15.50
CA GLY A 457 -18.00 -8.96 14.91
C GLY A 457 -17.22 -8.25 13.80
N THR A 458 -17.93 -7.54 12.92
CA THR A 458 -17.37 -6.71 11.85
C THR A 458 -16.47 -5.59 12.42
N ALA A 459 -16.91 -4.89 13.46
CA ALA A 459 -16.13 -3.82 14.08
C ALA A 459 -14.81 -4.35 14.68
N LYS A 460 -14.82 -5.54 15.28
CA LYS A 460 -13.60 -6.24 15.72
C LYS A 460 -12.72 -6.65 14.52
N PHE A 461 -13.32 -7.21 13.46
CA PHE A 461 -12.61 -7.59 12.24
C PHE A 461 -11.93 -6.38 11.57
N LYS A 462 -12.60 -5.23 11.44
CA LYS A 462 -12.01 -4.00 10.86
C LYS A 462 -10.75 -3.57 11.62
N ARG A 463 -10.77 -3.56 12.96
CA ARG A 463 -9.61 -3.17 13.79
C ARG A 463 -8.46 -4.17 13.67
N TRP A 464 -8.75 -5.46 13.83
CA TRP A 464 -7.72 -6.51 13.72
C TRP A 464 -7.11 -6.59 12.32
N TYR A 465 -7.91 -6.43 11.26
CA TYR A 465 -7.41 -6.39 9.88
C TYR A 465 -6.51 -5.18 9.63
N ALA A 466 -6.89 -3.99 10.09
CA ALA A 466 -6.06 -2.79 10.00
C ALA A 466 -4.72 -2.98 10.73
N LEU A 467 -4.77 -3.40 12.00
CA LEU A 467 -3.57 -3.68 12.80
C LEU A 467 -2.67 -4.76 12.17
N THR A 468 -3.23 -5.84 11.63
CA THR A 468 -2.42 -6.86 10.92
C THR A 468 -1.76 -6.28 9.68
N LEU A 469 -2.45 -5.42 8.92
CA LEU A 469 -1.90 -4.77 7.73
C LEU A 469 -0.78 -3.77 8.08
N SER A 470 -0.96 -2.94 9.11
CA SER A 470 0.04 -1.96 9.54
C SER A 470 1.26 -2.62 10.22
N VAL A 471 1.09 -3.72 10.98
CA VAL A 471 2.20 -4.54 11.48
C VAL A 471 3.01 -5.16 10.33
N ILE A 472 2.35 -5.71 9.30
CA ILE A 472 3.04 -6.28 8.13
C ILE A 472 3.78 -5.17 7.35
N ALA A 473 3.16 -4.02 7.12
CA ALA A 473 3.79 -2.91 6.42
C ALA A 473 5.04 -2.39 7.16
N PHE A 474 4.95 -2.21 8.48
CA PHE A 474 6.07 -1.83 9.33
C PHE A 474 7.21 -2.88 9.27
N GLY A 475 6.88 -4.16 9.43
CA GLY A 475 7.88 -5.25 9.38
C GLY A 475 8.59 -5.35 8.02
N VAL A 476 7.87 -5.12 6.91
CA VAL A 476 8.47 -5.07 5.57
C VAL A 476 9.40 -3.86 5.43
N LEU A 477 8.96 -2.65 5.80
CA LEU A 477 9.82 -1.45 5.71
C LEU A 477 11.06 -1.55 6.58
N TRP A 478 10.95 -2.14 7.77
CA TRP A 478 12.07 -2.37 8.69
C TRP A 478 13.10 -3.36 8.10
N CYS A 479 12.67 -4.56 7.72
CA CYS A 479 13.57 -5.60 7.21
C CYS A 479 14.15 -5.25 5.84
N VAL A 480 13.35 -4.69 4.91
CA VAL A 480 13.85 -4.29 3.59
C VAL A 480 14.79 -3.08 3.70
N GLY A 481 14.48 -2.12 4.58
CA GLY A 481 15.40 -1.02 4.91
C GLY A 481 16.76 -1.54 5.40
N ALA A 482 16.76 -2.45 6.38
CA ALA A 482 17.96 -3.06 6.93
C ALA A 482 18.81 -3.78 5.87
N VAL A 483 18.19 -4.49 4.91
CA VAL A 483 18.91 -5.13 3.79
C VAL A 483 19.59 -4.08 2.88
N VAL A 484 18.94 -2.94 2.62
CA VAL A 484 19.53 -1.89 1.78
C VAL A 484 20.66 -1.16 2.51
N PHE A 485 20.47 -0.73 3.77
CA PHE A 485 21.53 -0.08 4.54
C PHE A 485 22.72 -1.00 4.76
N TRP A 486 22.51 -2.29 5.06
CA TRP A 486 23.58 -3.28 5.11
C TRP A 486 24.41 -3.29 3.83
N ARG A 487 23.80 -3.18 2.65
CA ARG A 487 24.52 -3.18 1.37
C ARG A 487 25.11 -1.83 0.95
N ALA A 488 24.55 -0.71 1.43
CA ALA A 488 25.07 0.63 1.18
C ALA A 488 26.29 0.94 2.06
N GLU A 489 26.15 0.77 3.38
CA GLU A 489 27.14 1.16 4.38
C GLU A 489 28.26 0.12 4.58
N GLN A 490 28.19 -1.06 3.93
CA GLN A 490 29.23 -2.10 4.01
C GLN A 490 30.63 -1.56 3.66
N ARG A 491 30.76 -0.59 2.73
CA ARG A 491 32.08 0.00 2.41
C ARG A 491 32.54 1.00 3.45
N SER A 492 31.63 1.90 3.84
CA SER A 492 31.94 3.14 4.57
C SER A 492 32.04 2.92 6.08
N GLN A 493 31.31 1.93 6.62
CA GLN A 493 31.26 1.62 8.06
C GLN A 493 31.31 0.12 8.38
N GLN A 494 31.33 -0.78 7.38
CA GLN A 494 31.35 -2.24 7.55
C GLN A 494 30.19 -2.81 8.40
N MET A 495 29.06 -2.08 8.48
CA MET A 495 27.90 -2.44 9.30
C MET A 495 27.45 -3.89 9.05
N THR A 496 27.23 -4.64 10.12
CA THR A 496 26.54 -5.94 10.05
C THR A 496 25.05 -5.75 9.77
N TYR A 497 24.40 -6.82 9.31
CA TYR A 497 22.93 -6.80 9.13
C TYR A 497 22.17 -6.53 10.45
N PHE A 498 22.72 -6.91 11.62
CA PHE A 498 22.09 -6.61 12.90
C PHE A 498 22.19 -5.12 13.25
N GLU A 499 23.34 -4.49 13.03
CA GLU A 499 23.51 -3.03 13.21
C GLU A 499 22.65 -2.24 12.24
N ALA A 500 22.50 -2.68 10.98
CA ALA A 500 21.57 -2.07 10.02
C ALA A 500 20.10 -2.22 10.48
N LEU A 501 19.72 -3.37 11.05
CA LEU A 501 18.38 -3.61 11.60
C LEU A 501 18.11 -2.77 12.85
N TYR A 502 19.08 -2.63 13.74
CA TYR A 502 19.02 -1.76 14.92
C TYR A 502 18.95 -0.28 14.52
N PHE A 503 19.80 0.18 13.59
CA PHE A 503 19.77 1.52 13.02
C PHE A 503 18.40 1.85 12.42
N CYS A 504 17.82 0.95 11.62
CA CYS A 504 16.47 1.13 11.10
C CYS A 504 15.41 1.21 12.20
N TYR A 505 15.54 0.44 13.29
CA TYR A 505 14.60 0.48 14.42
C TYR A 505 14.68 1.81 15.18
N VAL A 506 15.89 2.26 15.53
CA VAL A 506 16.16 3.55 16.20
C VAL A 506 15.69 4.74 15.35
N SER A 507 15.80 4.63 14.03
CA SER A 507 15.30 5.63 13.07
C SER A 507 13.77 5.61 12.93
N LEU A 508 13.16 4.42 12.77
CA LEU A 508 11.70 4.23 12.64
C LEU A 508 10.91 4.74 13.84
N LEU A 509 11.50 4.63 15.03
CA LEU A 509 10.92 5.09 16.29
C LEU A 509 11.28 6.54 16.64
N THR A 510 11.98 7.26 15.74
CA THR A 510 12.47 8.64 15.95
C THR A 510 13.19 8.79 17.30
N ILE A 511 14.05 7.82 17.63
CA ILE A 511 14.89 7.80 18.84
C ILE A 511 16.25 8.43 18.55
N GLY A 512 16.83 8.09 17.40
CA GLY A 512 18.01 8.74 16.82
C GLY A 512 19.20 9.00 17.75
N TYR A 513 19.71 7.95 18.43
CA TYR A 513 20.82 8.07 19.38
C TYR A 513 22.12 8.70 18.81
N GLY A 514 22.29 8.76 17.48
CA GLY A 514 23.47 9.35 16.83
C GLY A 514 24.71 8.44 16.82
N ASP A 515 24.61 7.24 17.40
CA ASP A 515 25.63 6.20 17.38
C ASP A 515 25.87 5.63 15.96
N LEU A 516 24.78 5.44 15.22
CA LEU A 516 24.78 5.04 13.81
C LEU A 516 23.98 6.03 12.98
N ALA A 517 24.61 6.53 11.91
CA ALA A 517 24.04 7.41 10.89
C ALA A 517 24.63 7.01 9.52
N PRO A 518 23.90 7.21 8.40
CA PRO A 518 24.38 6.84 7.07
C PRO A 518 25.57 7.72 6.64
N LYS A 519 26.72 7.09 6.37
CA LYS A 519 27.96 7.75 5.94
C LYS A 519 28.37 7.42 4.50
N SER A 520 27.57 6.66 3.76
CA SER A 520 27.76 6.42 2.33
C SER A 520 26.94 7.40 1.48
N ASN A 521 27.50 7.79 0.33
CA ASN A 521 26.80 8.52 -0.72
C ASN A 521 25.54 7.82 -1.26
N ALA A 522 25.44 6.50 -1.12
CA ALA A 522 24.20 5.77 -1.42
C ALA A 522 23.23 5.72 -0.22
N GLY A 523 23.76 5.76 1.01
CA GLY A 523 23.02 5.63 2.26
C GLY A 523 22.17 6.86 2.58
N ARG A 524 22.73 8.06 2.48
CA ARG A 524 21.98 9.32 2.75
C ARG A 524 20.78 9.52 1.83
N PRO A 525 20.89 9.40 0.48
CA PRO A 525 19.75 9.53 -0.43
C PRO A 525 18.69 8.44 -0.24
N PHE A 526 19.10 7.20 0.07
CA PHE A 526 18.16 6.14 0.41
C PHE A 526 17.44 6.43 1.73
N PHE A 527 18.15 6.94 2.75
CA PHE A 527 17.54 7.32 4.02
C PHE A 527 16.42 8.34 3.83
N VAL A 528 16.66 9.45 3.14
CA VAL A 528 15.65 10.50 2.92
C VAL A 528 14.39 9.96 2.24
N VAL A 529 14.50 8.98 1.34
CA VAL A 529 13.33 8.40 0.64
C VAL A 529 12.63 7.34 1.49
N TRP A 530 13.38 6.56 2.27
CA TRP A 530 12.85 5.52 3.15
C TRP A 530 12.18 6.12 4.40
N SER A 531 12.80 7.11 5.04
CA SER A 531 12.37 7.79 6.27
C SER A 531 10.95 8.38 6.13
N LEU A 532 10.71 9.08 5.01
CA LEU A 532 9.44 9.69 4.61
C LEU A 532 8.28 8.69 4.42
N ILE A 533 8.58 7.41 4.17
CA ILE A 533 7.59 6.33 4.08
C ILE A 533 7.48 5.60 5.43
N ALA A 534 8.62 5.44 6.11
CA ALA A 534 8.78 4.74 7.39
C ALA A 534 8.03 5.43 8.54
N VAL A 535 8.27 6.72 8.79
CA VAL A 535 7.72 7.45 9.94
C VAL A 535 6.18 7.59 9.88
N PRO A 536 5.55 7.91 8.73
CA PRO A 536 4.09 7.87 8.62
C PRO A 536 3.51 6.47 8.79
N THR A 537 4.21 5.42 8.31
CA THR A 537 3.77 4.02 8.50
C THR A 537 3.81 3.60 9.96
N MET A 538 4.85 3.99 10.71
CA MET A 538 4.90 3.77 12.15
C MET A 538 3.78 4.53 12.87
N THR A 539 3.46 5.76 12.46
CA THR A 539 2.37 6.52 13.09
C THR A 539 0.98 5.89 12.84
N ILE A 540 0.76 5.28 11.66
CA ILE A 540 -0.44 4.48 11.38
C ILE A 540 -0.49 3.24 12.28
N LEU A 541 0.63 2.54 12.47
CA LEU A 541 0.73 1.40 13.39
C LEU A 541 0.43 1.82 14.86
N ILE A 542 0.96 2.95 15.34
CA ILE A 542 0.63 3.51 16.65
C ILE A 542 -0.89 3.76 16.77
N SER A 543 -1.51 4.32 15.73
CA SER A 543 -2.95 4.60 15.72
C SER A 543 -3.81 3.32 15.78
N ASP A 544 -3.51 2.32 14.94
CA ASP A 544 -4.24 1.04 14.92
C ASP A 544 -4.01 0.21 16.19
N MET A 545 -2.79 0.26 16.74
CA MET A 545 -2.45 -0.35 18.01
C MET A 545 -3.20 0.33 19.15
N GLY A 546 -3.28 1.67 19.18
CA GLY A 546 -4.07 2.41 20.15
C GLY A 546 -5.57 2.04 20.10
N ASP A 547 -6.18 2.11 18.92
CA ASP A 547 -7.59 1.75 18.67
C ASP A 547 -7.94 0.31 19.12
N THR A 548 -6.96 -0.59 19.09
CA THR A 548 -7.14 -2.01 19.41
C THR A 548 -6.76 -2.34 20.84
N VAL A 549 -5.52 -2.04 21.26
CA VAL A 549 -4.96 -2.37 22.58
C VAL A 549 -5.69 -1.65 23.69
N ILE A 550 -6.01 -0.36 23.56
CA ILE A 550 -6.78 0.37 24.61
C ILE A 550 -8.15 -0.28 24.81
N SER A 551 -8.78 -0.79 23.74
CA SER A 551 -10.07 -1.49 23.84
C SER A 551 -9.96 -2.85 24.52
N ASN A 552 -8.85 -3.58 24.33
CA ASN A 552 -8.57 -4.85 25.00
C ASN A 552 -8.17 -4.64 26.46
N PHE A 553 -7.29 -3.67 26.74
CA PHE A 553 -6.85 -3.30 28.08
C PHE A 553 -8.05 -2.89 28.94
N LYS A 554 -8.92 -1.98 28.46
CA LYS A 554 -10.15 -1.61 29.18
C LYS A 554 -11.06 -2.83 29.47
N GLN A 555 -11.20 -3.78 28.53
CA GLN A 555 -11.94 -5.03 28.79
C GLN A 555 -11.24 -5.92 29.85
N GLY A 556 -9.91 -5.94 29.88
CA GLY A 556 -9.12 -6.61 30.92
C GLY A 556 -9.28 -5.96 32.28
N THR A 557 -9.10 -4.63 32.38
CA THR A 557 -9.29 -3.85 33.59
C THR A 557 -10.71 -3.98 34.14
N PHE A 558 -11.74 -3.93 33.30
CA PHE A 558 -13.13 -4.13 33.75
C PHE A 558 -13.37 -5.56 34.25
N LYS A 559 -12.82 -6.60 33.60
CA LYS A 559 -12.89 -7.98 34.12
C LYS A 559 -12.15 -8.14 35.44
N LEU A 560 -11.01 -7.49 35.61
CA LEU A 560 -10.22 -7.55 36.84
C LEU A 560 -10.93 -6.79 37.97
N ALA A 561 -11.51 -5.61 37.69
CA ALA A 561 -12.32 -4.86 38.66
C ALA A 561 -13.62 -5.59 39.03
N ASP A 562 -14.29 -6.24 38.07
CA ASP A 562 -15.43 -7.13 38.31
C ASP A 562 -15.04 -8.41 39.09
N PHE A 563 -13.75 -8.74 39.20
CA PHE A 563 -13.23 -9.87 39.96
C PHE A 563 -12.72 -9.47 41.35
N THR A 564 -12.07 -8.30 41.50
CA THR A 564 -11.39 -7.88 42.74
C THR A 564 -12.04 -6.73 43.50
N VAL A 565 -12.77 -5.83 42.83
CA VAL A 565 -13.29 -4.59 43.45
C VAL A 565 -14.81 -4.61 43.62
N LEU A 566 -15.54 -5.10 42.62
CA LEU A 566 -17.01 -5.22 42.64
C LEU A 566 -17.44 -6.60 42.09
N PRO A 567 -17.29 -7.68 42.88
CA PRO A 567 -17.68 -9.02 42.49
C PRO A 567 -19.19 -9.12 42.22
N LYS A 568 -19.57 -9.08 40.95
CA LYS A 568 -20.96 -9.29 40.52
C LYS A 568 -21.41 -10.71 40.85
N ALA A 569 -22.56 -10.82 41.52
CA ALA A 569 -23.13 -12.12 41.90
C ALA A 569 -23.29 -13.02 40.66
N GLY A 570 -22.68 -14.21 40.71
CA GLY A 570 -22.74 -15.21 39.63
C GLY A 570 -21.43 -15.47 38.87
N ILE A 571 -20.41 -14.59 38.94
CA ILE A 571 -19.13 -14.81 38.23
C ILE A 571 -18.50 -16.17 38.60
N TRP A 572 -18.53 -16.54 39.88
CA TRP A 572 -18.04 -17.84 40.35
C TRP A 572 -18.84 -19.03 39.79
N ARG A 573 -20.16 -18.93 39.58
CA ARG A 573 -20.94 -19.99 38.91
C ARG A 573 -20.53 -20.14 37.45
N GLU A 574 -20.38 -19.04 36.72
CA GLU A 574 -19.90 -19.08 35.34
C GLU A 574 -18.47 -19.64 35.20
N GLY A 575 -17.64 -19.55 36.25
CA GLY A 575 -16.34 -20.20 36.31
C GLY A 575 -16.46 -21.71 36.58
N LEU A 576 -17.23 -22.07 37.61
CA LEU A 576 -17.48 -23.45 38.03
C LEU A 576 -18.16 -24.30 36.93
N GLU A 577 -19.18 -23.77 36.26
CA GLU A 577 -19.88 -24.45 35.15
C GLU A 577 -18.98 -24.74 33.93
N LYS A 578 -17.86 -24.01 33.78
CA LYS A 578 -16.85 -24.27 32.73
C LYS A 578 -15.81 -25.33 33.15
N VAL A 579 -15.78 -25.71 34.43
CA VAL A 579 -14.80 -26.64 35.01
C VAL A 579 -15.54 -27.71 35.82
N PRO A 580 -16.21 -28.67 35.16
CA PRO A 580 -17.17 -29.61 35.76
C PRO A 580 -16.54 -30.73 36.63
N TRP A 581 -15.36 -30.47 37.20
CA TRP A 581 -14.75 -31.26 38.28
C TRP A 581 -14.60 -30.46 39.59
N LEU A 582 -14.97 -29.17 39.59
CA LEU A 582 -15.04 -28.29 40.77
C LEU A 582 -16.48 -28.08 41.28
N LEU A 583 -17.46 -28.78 40.69
CA LEU A 583 -18.86 -28.87 41.09
C LEU A 583 -19.18 -30.30 41.53
#